data_AF-Q6NIG8-F1
#
_entry.id   AF-Q6NIG8-F1
#
_cell.length_a   1.000
_cell.length_b   1.000
_cell.length_c   1.000
_cell.angle_alpha   90.00
_cell.angle_beta   90.00
_cell.angle_gamma   90.00
#
_symmetry.space_group_name_H-M   'P 1'
#
loop_
_entity.id
_entity.type
_entity.pdbx_description
1 polymer ?
#
loop_
_entity_poly.entity_id
_entity_poly.type
_entity_poly.pdbx_seq_one_letter_code
_entity_poly.pdbx_strand_id
1 'polypeptide(L)'
;MTDKYTFLILQNEQEYKNYFVHNYCQGPLVTVHGLSVRFSASTFDHAFYESSDRNGAKDIFSRSRAERIGWIAHALQDPKADWFCGWDNKKRRYDSSRGVCVVRGDFVTVIKVLNNQKAKFVTCYRADNSISKIRRSPIWTPPEK
;
A
#
# COMPACT_ATOMS: atom_id res chain seq x y z
N MET A 1 23.92 9.22 3.75
CA MET A 1 22.61 8.94 3.11
C MET A 1 21.91 7.89 3.94
N THR A 2 20.84 8.24 4.64
CA THR A 2 20.06 7.29 5.44
C THR A 2 19.30 6.35 4.52
N ASP A 3 19.37 5.04 4.76
CA ASP A 3 18.60 4.09 3.96
C ASP A 3 17.10 4.30 4.22
N LYS A 4 16.41 4.87 3.22
CA LYS A 4 14.97 5.16 3.25
C LYS A 4 14.08 3.92 3.35
N TYR A 5 14.63 2.70 3.25
CA TYR A 5 13.86 1.48 3.56
C TYR A 5 14.48 0.63 4.66
N THR A 6 14.76 1.28 5.77
CA THR A 6 15.03 0.60 7.05
C THR A 6 13.74 -0.03 7.60
N PHE A 7 13.85 -1.16 8.30
CA PHE A 7 12.72 -1.75 9.01
C PHE A 7 12.40 -0.97 10.29
N LEU A 8 11.11 -0.75 10.52
CA LEU A 8 10.59 -0.22 11.78
C LEU A 8 10.46 -1.37 12.78
N ILE A 9 11.25 -1.35 13.84
CA ILE A 9 11.21 -2.38 14.89
C ILE A 9 10.49 -1.82 16.11
N LEU A 10 9.29 -2.36 16.38
CA LEU A 10 8.47 -2.02 17.54
C LEU A 10 8.13 -3.29 18.32
N GLN A 11 7.81 -3.12 19.60
CA GLN A 11 7.72 -4.25 20.54
C GLN A 11 6.49 -5.12 20.26
N ASN A 12 5.36 -4.48 19.97
CA ASN A 12 4.06 -5.14 19.87
C ASN A 12 3.20 -4.48 18.77
N GLU A 13 2.07 -5.13 18.46
CA GLU A 13 1.12 -4.65 17.46
C GLU A 13 0.57 -3.25 17.77
N GLN A 14 0.24 -2.99 19.04
CA GLN A 14 -0.37 -1.71 19.43
C GLN A 14 0.57 -0.55 19.11
N GLU A 15 1.88 -0.72 19.29
CA GLU A 15 2.88 0.27 18.88
C GLU A 15 2.89 0.50 17.36
N TYR A 16 2.80 -0.56 16.55
CA TYR A 16 2.68 -0.41 15.10
C TYR A 16 1.38 0.31 14.69
N LYS A 17 0.27 0.02 15.36
CA LYS A 17 -1.02 0.69 15.14
C LYS A 17 -0.94 2.17 15.51
N ASN A 18 -0.35 2.49 16.65
CA ASN A 18 -0.10 3.86 17.09
C ASN A 18 0.79 4.60 16.09
N TYR A 19 1.87 3.97 15.64
CA TYR A 19 2.75 4.53 14.62
C TYR A 19 1.98 4.83 13.33
N PHE A 20 1.18 3.89 12.83
CA PHE A 20 0.38 4.09 11.63
C PHE A 20 -0.61 5.25 11.78
N VAL A 21 -1.36 5.29 12.88
CA VAL A 21 -2.34 6.36 13.14
C VAL A 21 -1.66 7.73 13.26
N HIS A 22 -0.54 7.79 13.98
CA HIS A 22 0.19 9.04 14.18
C HIS A 22 0.82 9.56 12.88
N ASN A 23 1.39 8.69 12.05
CA ASN A 23 2.13 9.12 10.86
C ASN A 23 1.27 9.24 9.60
N TYR A 24 0.16 8.50 9.50
CA TYR A 24 -0.62 8.42 8.27
C TYR A 24 -2.08 8.89 8.39
N CYS A 25 -2.69 8.84 9.58
CA CYS A 25 -4.11 9.17 9.74
C CYS A 25 -4.38 10.64 10.08
N GLN A 26 -3.35 11.45 10.35
CA GLN A 26 -3.51 12.86 10.74
C GLN A 26 -3.81 13.79 9.55
N GLY A 27 -3.46 13.37 8.34
CA GLY A 27 -3.64 14.17 7.13
C GLY A 27 -3.37 13.34 5.88
N PRO A 28 -3.65 13.87 4.68
CA PRO A 28 -3.36 13.17 3.45
C PRO A 28 -1.84 13.13 3.19
N LEU A 29 -1.37 12.00 2.67
CA LEU A 29 -0.06 11.90 2.03
C LEU A 29 -0.19 12.25 0.55
N VAL A 30 0.61 13.19 0.06
CA VAL A 30 0.61 13.53 -1.37
C VAL A 30 1.57 12.60 -2.11
N THR A 31 1.07 11.94 -3.18
CA THR A 31 1.89 11.10 -4.06
C THR A 31 2.74 11.93 -5.03
N VAL A 32 3.71 11.29 -5.70
CA VAL A 32 4.46 11.93 -6.78
C VAL A 32 3.58 12.42 -7.94
N HIS A 33 2.39 11.82 -8.10
CA HIS A 33 1.39 12.21 -9.09
C HIS A 33 0.44 13.32 -8.61
N GLY A 34 0.65 13.86 -7.41
CA GLY A 34 -0.17 14.93 -6.83
C GLY A 34 -1.50 14.48 -6.24
N LEU A 35 -1.72 13.18 -6.05
CA LEU A 35 -2.93 12.67 -5.40
C LEU A 35 -2.81 12.78 -3.87
N SER A 36 -3.84 13.32 -3.23
CA SER A 36 -3.98 13.33 -1.76
C SER A 36 -4.55 11.99 -1.28
N VAL A 37 -3.68 11.13 -0.74
CA VAL A 37 -4.04 9.80 -0.22
C VAL A 37 -4.41 9.90 1.25
N ARG A 38 -5.67 9.58 1.59
CA ARG A 38 -6.11 9.45 2.98
C ARG A 38 -5.94 8.02 3.49
N PHE A 39 -5.61 7.92 4.77
CA PHE A 39 -5.54 6.67 5.53
C PHE A 39 -6.59 6.72 6.64
N SER A 40 -7.21 5.58 6.93
CA SER A 40 -8.09 5.44 8.09
C SER A 40 -7.49 4.43 9.06
N ALA A 41 -7.68 4.66 10.36
CA ALA A 41 -7.25 3.71 11.39
C ALA A 41 -7.82 2.30 11.15
N SER A 42 -9.05 2.20 10.64
CA SER A 42 -9.70 0.94 10.27
C SER A 42 -9.02 0.20 9.10
N THR A 43 -8.18 0.86 8.31
CA THR A 43 -7.43 0.22 7.24
C THR A 43 -6.18 -0.50 7.78
N PHE A 44 -5.75 -0.21 9.02
CA PHE A 44 -4.63 -0.90 9.66
C PHE A 44 -4.84 -2.42 9.67
N ASP A 45 -5.98 -2.87 10.22
CA ASP A 45 -6.28 -4.29 10.30
C ASP A 45 -6.37 -4.93 8.89
N HIS A 46 -6.84 -4.20 7.87
CA HIS A 46 -6.83 -4.71 6.50
C HIS A 46 -5.43 -4.86 5.90
N ALA A 47 -4.51 -3.94 6.21
CA ALA A 47 -3.18 -3.92 5.63
C ALA A 47 -2.21 -4.86 6.37
N PHE A 48 -2.32 -4.95 7.70
CA PHE A 48 -1.32 -5.59 8.55
C PHE A 48 -1.77 -6.88 9.21
N TYR A 49 -2.97 -7.37 8.90
CA TYR A 49 -3.37 -8.74 9.25
C TYR A 49 -3.50 -9.62 8.02
N GLU A 50 -3.15 -10.88 8.20
CA GLU A 50 -3.23 -11.96 7.24
C GLU A 50 -4.11 -13.09 7.77
N SER A 51 -4.50 -13.97 6.85
CA SER A 51 -5.29 -15.16 7.17
C SER A 51 -4.36 -16.30 7.55
N SER A 52 -4.54 -16.85 8.75
CA SER A 52 -3.89 -18.08 9.21
C SER A 52 -4.04 -19.23 8.21
N ASP A 53 -5.27 -19.45 7.76
CA ASP A 53 -5.64 -20.60 6.92
C ASP A 53 -5.82 -20.24 5.44
N ARG A 54 -5.44 -19.03 5.02
CA ARG A 54 -5.72 -18.49 3.67
C ARG A 54 -7.20 -18.53 3.28
N ASN A 55 -8.10 -18.66 4.25
CA ASN A 55 -9.55 -18.66 4.10
C ASN A 55 -10.15 -17.24 4.03
N GLY A 56 -9.31 -16.21 4.20
CA GLY A 56 -9.72 -14.80 4.18
C GLY A 56 -10.01 -14.21 5.55
N ALA A 57 -9.89 -14.99 6.64
CA ALA A 57 -9.81 -14.47 8.00
C ALA A 57 -8.65 -13.47 8.13
N LYS A 58 -8.76 -12.50 9.04
CA LYS A 58 -7.67 -11.54 9.33
C LYS A 58 -7.31 -11.67 10.79
N ASP A 59 -6.65 -12.76 11.11
CA ASP A 59 -6.46 -13.26 12.48
C ASP A 59 -5.00 -13.32 12.90
N ILE A 60 -4.06 -13.18 11.95
CA ILE A 60 -2.63 -13.13 12.25
C ILE A 60 -2.05 -11.75 11.93
N PHE A 61 -1.47 -11.10 12.94
CA PHE A 61 -0.68 -9.89 12.75
C PHE A 61 0.58 -10.17 11.91
N SER A 62 0.73 -9.46 10.80
CA SER A 62 1.83 -9.63 9.85
C SER A 62 2.98 -8.67 10.19
N ARG A 63 3.91 -9.16 11.01
CA ARG A 63 5.13 -8.40 11.38
C ARG A 63 5.92 -7.95 10.16
N SER A 64 6.02 -8.81 9.14
CA SER A 64 6.68 -8.50 7.87
C SER A 64 6.07 -7.25 7.19
N ARG A 65 4.74 -7.10 7.19
CA ARG A 65 4.10 -5.90 6.64
C ARG A 65 4.29 -4.70 7.56
N ALA A 66 4.17 -4.89 8.87
CA ALA A 66 4.23 -3.83 9.86
C ALA A 66 5.62 -3.17 9.95
N GLU A 67 6.69 -3.97 9.87
CA GLU A 67 8.08 -3.49 9.81
C GLU A 67 8.36 -2.59 8.60
N ARG A 68 7.52 -2.69 7.56
CA ARG A 68 7.62 -1.92 6.31
C ARG A 68 6.61 -0.78 6.23
N ILE A 69 5.95 -0.40 7.33
CA ILE A 69 4.99 0.72 7.32
C ILE A 69 5.64 2.01 6.78
N GLY A 70 6.89 2.31 7.15
CA GLY A 70 7.60 3.49 6.64
C GLY A 70 7.78 3.49 5.11
N TRP A 71 7.79 2.32 4.47
CA TRP A 71 8.03 2.19 3.04
C TRP A 71 6.84 2.68 2.21
N ILE A 72 5.64 2.77 2.80
CA ILE A 72 4.42 3.25 2.14
C ILE A 72 4.62 4.68 1.63
N ALA A 73 5.10 5.59 2.50
CA ALA A 73 5.34 6.97 2.11
C ALA A 73 6.38 7.07 0.99
N HIS A 74 7.48 6.34 1.14
CA HIS A 74 8.53 6.28 0.13
C HIS A 74 8.03 5.71 -1.20
N ALA A 75 7.20 4.65 -1.20
CA ALA A 75 6.61 4.10 -2.41
C ALA A 75 5.78 5.14 -3.16
N LEU A 76 4.91 5.85 -2.44
CA LEU A 76 3.97 6.78 -3.05
C LEU A 76 4.60 8.09 -3.53
N GLN A 77 5.77 8.44 -2.99
CA GLN A 77 6.49 9.70 -3.28
C GLN A 77 7.73 9.50 -4.16
N ASP A 78 8.13 8.27 -4.48
CA ASP A 78 9.29 8.01 -5.32
C ASP A 78 8.97 8.21 -6.81
N PRO A 79 9.63 9.16 -7.50
CA PRO A 79 9.44 9.35 -8.95
C PRO A 79 9.91 8.16 -9.79
N LYS A 80 10.66 7.22 -9.21
CA LYS A 80 11.13 6.00 -9.88
C LYS A 80 10.28 4.77 -9.58
N ALA A 81 9.18 4.92 -8.83
CA ALA A 81 8.30 3.79 -8.55
C ALA A 81 7.53 3.36 -9.81
N ASP A 82 7.39 2.05 -10.00
CA ASP A 82 6.57 1.49 -11.07
C ASP A 82 5.10 1.47 -10.64
N TRP A 83 4.19 1.87 -11.54
CA TRP A 83 2.75 1.90 -11.27
C TRP A 83 1.96 1.04 -12.25
N PHE A 84 1.17 0.12 -11.71
CA PHE A 84 0.35 -0.82 -12.48
C PHE A 84 -1.12 -0.79 -12.07
N CYS A 85 -2.01 -1.14 -13.00
CA CYS A 85 -3.43 -1.24 -12.71
C CYS A 85 -3.70 -2.40 -11.74
N GLY A 86 -4.54 -2.14 -10.74
CA GLY A 86 -5.00 -3.17 -9.82
C GLY A 86 -5.92 -4.20 -10.50
N TRP A 87 -6.14 -5.33 -9.82
CA TRP A 87 -7.03 -6.39 -10.28
C TRP A 87 -8.33 -6.41 -9.45
N ASP A 88 -9.48 -6.38 -10.12
CA ASP A 88 -10.79 -6.61 -9.51
C ASP A 88 -11.16 -8.09 -9.63
N ASN A 89 -11.00 -8.84 -8.54
CA ASN A 89 -11.35 -10.27 -8.50
C ASN A 89 -12.84 -10.55 -8.77
N LYS A 90 -13.75 -9.64 -8.40
CA LYS A 90 -15.20 -9.86 -8.59
C LYS A 90 -15.58 -9.71 -10.05
N LYS A 91 -15.03 -8.70 -10.71
CA LYS A 91 -15.28 -8.42 -12.14
C LYS A 91 -14.31 -9.12 -13.09
N ARG A 92 -13.29 -9.78 -12.56
CA ARG A 92 -12.21 -10.48 -13.29
C ARG A 92 -11.57 -9.60 -14.38
N ARG A 93 -11.25 -8.35 -14.03
CA ARG A 93 -10.64 -7.38 -14.93
C ARG A 93 -9.70 -6.44 -14.20
N TYR A 94 -8.85 -5.76 -14.97
CA TYR A 94 -8.05 -4.65 -14.44
C TYR A 94 -8.95 -3.47 -14.04
N ASP A 95 -8.60 -2.82 -12.94
CA ASP A 95 -9.30 -1.70 -12.34
C ASP A 95 -8.36 -0.49 -12.33
N SER A 96 -8.51 0.40 -13.32
CA SER A 96 -7.72 1.63 -13.43
C SER A 96 -7.99 2.63 -12.31
N SER A 97 -9.05 2.44 -11.49
CA SER A 97 -9.20 3.22 -10.27
C SER A 97 -8.22 2.79 -9.17
N ARG A 98 -7.50 1.68 -9.33
CA ARG A 98 -6.50 1.20 -8.38
C ARG A 98 -5.09 1.31 -8.95
N GLY A 99 -4.27 2.12 -8.29
CA GLY A 99 -2.83 2.16 -8.54
C GLY A 99 -2.10 1.19 -7.64
N VAL A 100 -1.33 0.27 -8.24
CA VAL A 100 -0.42 -0.63 -7.55
C VAL A 100 0.99 -0.09 -7.75
N CYS A 101 1.50 0.58 -6.72
CA CYS A 101 2.85 1.11 -6.69
C CYS A 101 3.81 0.02 -6.21
N VAL A 102 4.85 -0.26 -6.99
CA VAL A 102 5.90 -1.23 -6.68
C VAL A 102 7.20 -0.48 -6.41
N VAL A 103 7.82 -0.78 -5.27
CA VAL A 103 9.07 -0.16 -4.85
C VAL A 103 9.99 -1.18 -4.19
N ARG A 104 11.31 -0.95 -4.27
CA ARG A 104 12.40 -1.72 -3.63
C ARG A 104 12.11 -3.22 -3.50
N GLY A 105 12.57 -3.98 -4.49
CA GLY A 105 12.22 -5.39 -4.62
C GLY A 105 10.76 -5.52 -5.01
N ASP A 106 10.00 -6.29 -4.22
CA ASP A 106 8.62 -6.65 -4.52
C ASP A 106 7.63 -6.08 -3.50
N PHE A 107 8.00 -5.02 -2.77
CA PHE A 107 7.07 -4.36 -1.87
C PHE A 107 6.07 -3.53 -2.66
N VAL A 108 4.79 -3.73 -2.40
CA VAL A 108 3.71 -3.08 -3.11
C VAL A 108 2.82 -2.28 -2.17
N THR A 109 2.43 -1.10 -2.62
CA THR A 109 1.45 -0.23 -1.97
C THR A 109 0.29 0.00 -2.91
N VAL A 110 -0.93 -0.28 -2.47
CA VAL A 110 -2.13 -0.16 -3.29
C VAL A 110 -2.96 1.02 -2.80
N ILE A 111 -3.31 1.91 -3.73
CA ILE A 111 -4.26 3.00 -3.52
C ILE A 111 -5.49 2.83 -4.41
N LYS A 112 -6.60 3.41 -3.99
CA LYS A 112 -7.80 3.56 -4.82
C LYS A 112 -8.11 5.03 -5.02
N VAL A 113 -8.12 5.47 -6.27
CA VAL A 113 -8.56 6.80 -6.71
C VAL A 113 -10.05 6.96 -6.39
N LEU A 114 -10.39 8.12 -5.83
CA LEU A 114 -11.76 8.54 -5.55
C LEU A 114 -12.22 9.60 -6.55
N ASN A 115 -11.32 10.50 -6.94
CA ASN A 115 -11.49 11.49 -7.99
C ASN A 115 -10.11 11.98 -8.49
N ASN A 116 -10.07 12.99 -9.37
CA ASN A 116 -8.85 13.55 -9.96
C ASN A 116 -7.79 14.06 -8.95
N GLN A 117 -8.17 14.30 -7.69
CA GLN A 117 -7.26 14.86 -6.66
C GLN A 117 -7.10 13.95 -5.44
N LYS A 118 -8.03 13.03 -5.20
CA LYS A 118 -8.11 12.27 -3.94
C LYS A 118 -8.03 10.78 -4.20
N ALA A 119 -7.31 10.11 -3.31
CA ALA A 119 -7.25 8.66 -3.24
C ALA A 119 -7.35 8.20 -1.78
N LYS A 120 -7.53 6.90 -1.59
CA LYS A 120 -7.41 6.26 -0.29
C LYS A 120 -6.41 5.11 -0.35
N PHE A 121 -5.69 4.91 0.74
CA PHE A 121 -4.88 3.72 0.93
C PHE A 121 -5.79 2.48 1.02
N VAL A 122 -5.33 1.37 0.43
CA VAL A 122 -6.05 0.09 0.44
C VAL A 122 -5.28 -0.94 1.25
N THR A 123 -4.03 -1.23 0.86
CA THR A 123 -3.19 -2.25 1.51
C THR A 123 -1.74 -2.10 1.07
N CYS A 124 -0.83 -2.76 1.77
CA CYS A 124 0.56 -2.95 1.36
C CYS A 124 1.04 -4.35 1.73
N TYR A 125 1.93 -4.93 0.92
CA TYR A 125 2.47 -6.27 1.16
C TYR A 125 3.72 -6.51 0.32
N ARG A 126 4.44 -7.60 0.58
CA ARG A 126 5.50 -8.10 -0.30
C ARG A 126 4.90 -9.09 -1.29
N ALA A 127 5.05 -8.83 -2.59
CA ALA A 127 4.40 -9.56 -3.67
C ALA A 127 5.17 -10.83 -4.10
N ASP A 128 5.54 -11.69 -3.15
CA ASP A 128 6.44 -12.83 -3.38
C ASP A 128 5.99 -13.74 -4.53
N ASN A 129 4.71 -14.12 -4.56
CA ASN A 129 4.15 -15.03 -5.57
C ASN A 129 3.32 -14.31 -6.65
N SER A 130 3.21 -12.97 -6.56
CA SER A 130 2.32 -12.18 -7.42
C SER A 130 3.05 -11.11 -8.22
N ILE A 131 4.33 -10.85 -7.96
CA ILE A 131 5.07 -9.77 -8.62
C ILE A 131 5.08 -9.91 -10.14
N SER A 132 5.32 -11.11 -10.68
CA SER A 132 5.35 -11.34 -12.13
C SER A 132 3.98 -11.10 -12.78
N LYS A 133 2.88 -11.28 -12.03
CA LYS A 133 1.53 -10.96 -12.51
C LYS A 133 1.31 -9.45 -12.49
N ILE A 134 1.70 -8.78 -11.41
CA ILE A 134 1.58 -7.32 -11.25
C ILE A 134 2.36 -6.59 -12.35
N ARG A 135 3.60 -7.00 -12.62
CA ARG A 135 4.45 -6.37 -13.64
C ARG A 135 3.96 -6.60 -15.08
N ARG A 136 3.04 -7.53 -15.30
CA ARG A 136 2.36 -7.76 -16.59
C ARG A 136 1.00 -7.06 -16.70
N SER A 137 0.52 -6.46 -15.61
CA SER A 137 -0.69 -5.64 -15.65
C SER A 137 -0.46 -4.40 -16.52
N PRO A 138 -1.53 -3.79 -17.06
CA PRO A 138 -1.43 -2.50 -17.73
C PRO A 138 -0.75 -1.46 -16.83
N ILE A 139 0.05 -0.59 -17.42
CA ILE A 139 0.60 0.58 -16.74
C ILE A 139 -0.57 1.41 -16.20
N TRP A 140 -0.44 1.89 -14.97
CA TRP A 140 -1.44 2.76 -14.38
C TRP A 140 -1.06 4.22 -14.60
N THR A 141 -2.01 4.98 -15.14
CA THR A 141 -1.88 6.43 -15.32
C THR A 141 -2.76 7.12 -14.27
N PRO A 142 -2.25 8.15 -13.56
CA PRO A 142 -3.09 8.94 -12.68
C PRO A 142 -4.22 9.64 -13.46
N PRO A 143 -5.37 9.92 -12.82
CA PRO A 143 -6.42 10.70 -13.46
C PRO A 143 -5.93 12.09 -13.82
N GLU A 144 -6.39 12.60 -14.97
CA GLU A 144 -6.15 13.99 -15.39
C GLU A 144 -6.79 14.97 -14.41
N LYS A 145 -6.13 16.11 -14.19
CA LYS A 145 -6.60 17.15 -13.27
C LYS A 145 -7.74 17.96 -13.88
#